data_AF-A0A0J6KFW0-F1
#
_entry.id   AF-A0A0J6KFW0-F1
#
_cell.length_a   1.000
_cell.length_b   1.000
_cell.length_c   1.000
_cell.angle_alpha   90.00
_cell.angle_beta   90.00
_cell.angle_gamma   90.00
#
_symmetry.space_group_name_H-M   'P 1'
#
loop_
_entity.id
_entity.type
_entity.pdbx_description
1 polymer ?
#
loop_
_entity_poly.entity_id
_entity_poly.type
_entity_poly.pdbx_seq_one_letter_code
_entity_poly.pdbx_strand_id
1 'polypeptide(L)'
;MKARPCGAVLWLILPLLSLLTVLAVGASRSLAVEQRATRNLAEQRALWLAAMQALQAAERRVLALNAYFDGELANGRGKPWQGDGRVPGWFMPDCLSAGGGLGDGLCATAPALWRRSAVVQGRRWPLLHPCGASRSLAAENGRVAGVCVPPRPRAGQPWSAPRYLVELLNPAFRPADGANGRLYRISLRVWGDNEGRALTLQSWFWAGAGARAQQGGRLNWRQAEEEE
;
A
#
# COMPACT_ATOMS: atom_id res chain seq x y z
N MET A 1 -31.66 -66.55 -42.70
CA MET A 1 -30.65 -66.58 -41.62
C MET A 1 -30.44 -65.16 -41.13
N LYS A 2 -30.93 -64.81 -39.93
CA LYS A 2 -30.75 -63.46 -39.33
C LYS A 2 -29.57 -63.53 -38.36
N ALA A 3 -28.42 -62.97 -38.76
CA ALA A 3 -27.35 -62.71 -37.80
C ALA A 3 -27.84 -61.64 -36.81
N ARG A 4 -27.81 -61.96 -35.51
CA ARG A 4 -27.99 -61.00 -34.42
C ARG A 4 -26.60 -60.62 -33.89
N PRO A 5 -26.09 -59.41 -34.16
CA PRO A 5 -25.01 -58.84 -33.38
C PRO A 5 -25.47 -57.51 -32.79
N CYS A 6 -25.98 -57.49 -31.55
CA CYS A 6 -26.29 -56.21 -30.90
C CYS A 6 -25.89 -56.09 -29.42
N GLY A 7 -25.38 -57.15 -28.78
CA GLY A 7 -25.00 -57.09 -27.36
C GLY A 7 -23.54 -56.68 -27.09
N ALA A 8 -22.60 -57.21 -27.86
CA ALA A 8 -21.16 -57.06 -27.58
C ALA A 8 -20.61 -55.66 -27.87
N VAL A 9 -21.19 -54.94 -28.84
CA VAL A 9 -20.75 -53.59 -29.22
C VAL A 9 -21.07 -52.57 -28.12
N LEU A 10 -22.22 -52.73 -27.43
CA LEU A 10 -22.61 -51.84 -26.34
C LEU A 10 -21.62 -51.93 -25.16
N TRP A 11 -21.14 -53.15 -24.86
CA TRP A 11 -20.14 -53.41 -23.82
C TRP A 11 -18.75 -52.83 -24.13
N LEU A 12 -18.43 -52.56 -25.39
CA LEU A 12 -17.19 -51.87 -25.78
C LEU A 12 -17.35 -50.34 -25.79
N ILE A 13 -18.53 -49.83 -26.16
CA ILE A 13 -18.79 -48.38 -26.26
C ILE A 13 -18.93 -47.74 -24.87
N LEU A 14 -19.57 -48.42 -23.92
CA LEU A 14 -19.78 -47.91 -22.55
C LEU A 14 -18.47 -47.58 -21.80
N PRO A 15 -17.47 -48.48 -21.73
CA PRO A 15 -16.20 -48.15 -21.08
C PRO A 15 -15.41 -47.10 -21.85
N LEU A 16 -15.53 -47.06 -23.18
CA LEU A 16 -14.89 -46.03 -24.00
C LEU A 16 -15.49 -44.64 -23.73
N LEU A 17 -16.81 -44.52 -23.67
CA LEU A 17 -17.50 -43.27 -23.31
C LEU A 17 -17.17 -42.85 -21.87
N SER A 18 -17.15 -43.81 -20.93
CA SER A 18 -16.71 -43.56 -19.55
C SER A 18 -15.29 -42.99 -19.50
N LEU A 19 -14.35 -43.62 -20.21
CA LEU A 19 -12.97 -43.16 -20.31
C LEU A 19 -12.89 -41.72 -20.88
N LEU A 20 -13.65 -41.44 -21.95
CA LEU A 20 -13.71 -40.10 -22.56
C LEU A 20 -14.27 -39.05 -21.59
N THR A 21 -15.29 -39.39 -20.79
CA THR A 21 -15.83 -38.45 -19.78
C THR A 21 -14.83 -38.16 -18.66
N VAL A 22 -14.10 -39.17 -18.18
CA VAL A 22 -13.06 -38.99 -17.16
C VAL A 22 -11.92 -38.12 -17.70
N LEU A 23 -11.50 -38.33 -18.96
CA LEU A 23 -10.50 -37.51 -19.62
C LEU A 23 -10.98 -36.05 -19.78
N ALA A 24 -12.21 -35.83 -20.22
CA ALA A 24 -12.79 -34.50 -20.36
C ALA A 24 -12.88 -33.76 -19.02
N VAL A 25 -13.33 -34.44 -17.96
CA VAL A 25 -13.37 -33.85 -16.60
C VAL A 25 -11.96 -33.54 -16.10
N GLY A 26 -10.99 -34.44 -16.32
CA GLY A 26 -9.59 -34.22 -15.98
C GLY A 26 -9.01 -32.98 -16.65
N ALA A 27 -9.21 -32.84 -17.97
CA ALA A 27 -8.76 -31.68 -18.74
C ALA A 27 -9.42 -30.38 -18.26
N SER A 28 -10.73 -30.40 -17.97
CA SER A 28 -11.44 -29.21 -17.47
C SER A 28 -10.93 -28.73 -16.11
N ARG A 29 -10.57 -29.67 -15.22
CA ARG A 29 -9.99 -29.36 -13.91
C ARG A 29 -8.59 -28.77 -14.05
N SER A 30 -7.76 -29.32 -14.93
CA SER A 30 -6.40 -28.80 -15.21
C SER A 30 -6.45 -27.36 -15.71
N LEU A 31 -7.31 -27.09 -16.71
CA LEU A 31 -7.49 -25.75 -17.26
C LEU A 31 -8.00 -24.75 -16.21
N ALA A 32 -8.94 -25.15 -15.36
CA ALA A 32 -9.45 -24.28 -14.30
C ALA A 32 -8.38 -23.93 -13.27
N VAL A 33 -7.48 -24.86 -12.94
CA VAL A 33 -6.35 -24.62 -12.01
C VAL A 33 -5.34 -23.66 -12.63
N GLU A 34 -4.95 -23.87 -13.89
CA GLU A 34 -4.03 -22.98 -14.61
C GLU A 34 -4.60 -21.56 -14.78
N GLN A 35 -5.89 -21.44 -15.09
CA GLN A 35 -6.56 -20.15 -15.18
C GLN A 35 -6.58 -19.40 -13.84
N ARG A 36 -6.76 -20.11 -12.71
CA ARG A 36 -6.65 -19.50 -11.38
C ARG A 36 -5.23 -19.07 -11.06
N ALA A 37 -4.24 -19.91 -11.36
CA ALA A 37 -2.83 -19.60 -11.13
C ALA A 37 -2.38 -18.37 -11.94
N THR A 38 -2.74 -18.30 -13.21
CA THR A 38 -2.42 -17.17 -14.10
C THR A 38 -3.11 -15.88 -13.68
N ARG A 39 -4.40 -15.93 -13.27
CA ARG A 39 -5.10 -14.77 -12.71
C ARG A 39 -4.44 -14.26 -11.44
N ASN A 40 -4.12 -15.15 -10.49
CA ASN A 40 -3.43 -14.76 -9.26
C ASN A 40 -2.07 -14.11 -9.53
N LEU A 41 -1.29 -14.66 -10.47
CA LEU A 41 0.01 -14.08 -10.87
C LEU A 41 -0.15 -12.71 -11.54
N ALA A 42 -1.15 -12.55 -12.42
CA ALA A 42 -1.43 -11.27 -13.07
C ALA A 42 -1.87 -10.21 -12.06
N GLU A 43 -2.75 -10.56 -11.12
CA GLU A 43 -3.19 -9.70 -10.03
C GLU A 43 -2.02 -9.26 -9.14
N GLN A 44 -1.15 -10.20 -8.73
CA GLN A 44 0.04 -9.89 -7.93
C GLN A 44 0.98 -8.93 -8.66
N ARG A 45 1.22 -9.14 -9.97
CA ARG A 45 2.04 -8.23 -10.78
C ARG A 45 1.41 -6.84 -10.89
N ALA A 46 0.10 -6.75 -11.10
CA ALA A 46 -0.60 -5.48 -11.16
C ALA A 46 -0.52 -4.72 -9.83
N LEU A 47 -0.73 -5.42 -8.71
CA LEU A 47 -0.64 -4.85 -7.37
C LEU A 47 0.79 -4.38 -7.06
N TRP A 48 1.80 -5.15 -7.47
CA TRP A 48 3.20 -4.77 -7.34
C TRP A 48 3.55 -3.49 -8.10
N LEU A 49 3.15 -3.41 -9.37
CA LEU A 49 3.38 -2.23 -10.21
C LEU A 49 2.70 -0.99 -9.61
N ALA A 50 1.44 -1.14 -9.15
CA ALA A 50 0.71 -0.08 -8.48
C ALA A 50 1.43 0.38 -7.20
N ALA A 51 1.95 -0.56 -6.40
CA ALA A 51 2.72 -0.25 -5.20
C ALA A 51 4.00 0.53 -5.50
N MET A 52 4.76 0.12 -6.53
CA MET A 52 5.99 0.80 -6.92
C MET A 52 5.72 2.21 -7.46
N GLN A 53 4.67 2.38 -8.25
CA GLN A 53 4.25 3.69 -8.75
C GLN A 53 3.81 4.61 -7.60
N ALA A 54 3.01 4.06 -6.68
CA ALA A 54 2.54 4.79 -5.52
C ALA A 54 3.68 5.16 -4.56
N LEU A 55 4.69 4.30 -4.41
CA LEU A 55 5.90 4.58 -3.64
C LEU A 55 6.69 5.74 -4.25
N GLN A 56 6.94 5.73 -5.56
CA GLN A 56 7.58 6.84 -6.27
C GLN A 56 6.82 8.17 -6.13
N ALA A 57 5.49 8.11 -6.16
CA ALA A 57 4.65 9.29 -5.93
C ALA A 57 4.75 9.79 -4.48
N ALA A 58 4.78 8.89 -3.50
CA ALA A 58 5.00 9.25 -2.10
C ALA A 58 6.38 9.88 -1.88
N GLU A 59 7.44 9.34 -2.52
CA GLU A 59 8.81 9.89 -2.50
C GLU A 59 8.84 11.33 -3.04
N ARG A 60 8.21 11.58 -4.19
CA ARG A 60 8.08 12.94 -4.74
C ARG A 60 7.33 13.88 -3.79
N ARG A 61 6.31 13.38 -3.10
CA ARG A 61 5.57 14.16 -2.11
C ARG A 61 6.43 14.49 -0.89
N VAL A 62 7.28 13.56 -0.43
CA VAL A 62 8.27 13.82 0.63
C VAL A 62 9.27 14.88 0.20
N LEU A 63 9.77 14.85 -1.03
CA LEU A 63 10.68 15.88 -1.54
C LEU A 63 10.02 17.27 -1.57
N ALA A 64 8.77 17.35 -2.06
CA ALA A 64 8.02 18.61 -2.06
C ALA A 64 7.80 19.15 -0.64
N LEU A 65 7.44 18.27 0.29
CA LEU A 65 7.28 18.60 1.71
C LEU A 65 8.61 19.05 2.34
N ASN A 66 9.71 18.37 2.03
CA ASN A 66 11.04 18.69 2.53
C ASN A 66 11.52 20.06 2.04
N ALA A 67 11.32 20.37 0.76
CA ALA A 67 11.61 21.69 0.20
C ALA A 67 10.80 22.80 0.88
N TYR A 68 9.54 22.53 1.19
CA TYR A 68 8.72 23.46 1.96
C TYR A 68 9.29 23.69 3.38
N PHE A 69 9.70 22.63 4.09
CA PHE A 69 10.31 22.76 5.41
C PHE A 69 11.62 23.54 5.41
N ASP A 70 12.46 23.34 4.39
CA ASP A 70 13.69 24.11 4.25
C ASP A 70 13.42 25.60 4.02
N GLY A 71 12.38 25.94 3.27
CA GLY A 71 11.93 27.32 3.13
C GLY A 71 11.51 27.93 4.46
N GLU A 72 10.67 27.23 5.24
CA GLU A 72 10.23 27.72 6.56
C GLU A 72 11.40 27.87 7.55
N LEU A 73 12.37 26.96 7.54
CA LEU A 73 13.60 27.07 8.34
C LEU A 73 14.45 28.27 7.94
N ALA A 74 14.64 28.50 6.63
CA ALA A 74 15.39 29.64 6.13
C ALA A 74 14.74 30.97 6.52
N ASN A 75 13.42 30.99 6.65
CA ASN A 75 12.64 32.15 7.10
C ASN A 75 12.63 32.32 8.63
N GLY A 76 13.40 31.54 9.38
CA GLY A 76 13.54 31.67 10.83
C GLY A 76 12.31 31.24 11.64
N ARG A 77 11.36 30.52 11.04
CA ARG A 77 10.09 30.11 11.68
C ARG A 77 10.21 28.88 12.59
N GLY A 78 11.40 28.63 13.12
CA GLY A 78 11.68 27.48 14.00
C GLY A 78 11.82 26.15 13.25
N LYS A 79 11.81 25.04 14.00
CA LYS A 79 11.91 23.67 13.47
C LYS A 79 10.51 23.15 13.11
N PRO A 80 10.12 23.09 11.82
CA PRO A 80 8.74 22.81 11.42
C PRO A 80 8.20 21.47 11.94
N TRP A 81 9.09 20.50 12.16
CA TRP A 81 8.73 19.18 12.71
C TRP A 81 8.58 19.13 14.23
N GLN A 82 9.10 20.10 14.98
CA GLN A 82 8.94 20.17 16.45
C GLN A 82 7.82 21.11 16.87
N GLY A 83 7.44 22.06 16.01
CA GLY A 83 6.60 23.19 16.42
C GLY A 83 7.37 24.16 17.30
N ASP A 84 6.68 25.17 17.82
CA ASP A 84 7.27 26.24 18.64
C ASP A 84 6.59 26.36 20.03
N GLY A 85 5.82 25.35 20.42
CA GLY A 85 5.04 25.33 21.66
C GLY A 85 3.72 26.12 21.60
N ARG A 86 3.52 26.95 20.57
CA ARG A 86 2.26 27.67 20.30
C ARG A 86 1.49 27.06 19.13
N VAL A 87 2.22 26.63 18.12
CA VAL A 87 1.71 25.91 16.95
C VAL A 87 2.28 24.49 17.01
N PRO A 88 1.43 23.45 16.90
CA PRO A 88 1.92 22.07 16.81
C PRO A 88 2.83 21.92 15.59
N GLY A 89 3.91 21.13 15.75
CA GLY A 89 4.75 20.75 14.63
C GLY A 89 3.96 20.00 13.56
N TRP A 90 4.50 19.98 12.33
CA TRP A 90 3.88 19.29 11.20
C TRP A 90 3.94 17.78 11.32
N PHE A 91 4.93 17.27 12.06
CA PHE A 91 4.99 15.87 12.45
C PHE A 91 4.35 15.73 13.81
N MET A 92 3.30 14.92 13.88
CA MET A 92 2.73 14.56 15.17
C MET A 92 3.75 13.75 15.98
N PRO A 93 3.80 13.91 17.32
CA PRO A 93 4.73 13.15 18.16
C PRO A 93 4.51 11.63 18.07
N ASP A 94 3.30 11.20 17.68
CA ASP A 94 2.99 9.83 17.31
C ASP A 94 2.01 9.79 16.13
N CYS A 95 1.94 8.67 15.41
CA CYS A 95 0.93 8.45 14.37
C CYS A 95 -0.43 8.00 14.91
N LEU A 96 -0.61 7.92 16.23
CA LEU A 96 -1.78 7.32 16.87
C LEU A 96 -2.81 8.37 17.30
N SER A 97 -2.32 9.58 17.54
CA SER A 97 -3.08 10.78 17.88
C SER A 97 -3.81 11.26 16.64
N ALA A 98 -5.00 10.71 16.40
CA ALA A 98 -5.89 11.12 15.32
C ALA A 98 -6.49 12.50 15.60
N GLY A 99 -5.67 13.55 15.52
CA GLY A 99 -6.09 14.94 15.52
C GLY A 99 -6.01 15.48 14.10
N GLY A 100 -7.16 15.63 13.43
CA GLY A 100 -7.25 16.11 12.05
C GLY A 100 -6.63 17.49 11.86
N GLY A 101 -5.35 17.51 11.49
CA GLY A 101 -4.55 18.70 11.24
C GLY A 101 -3.55 18.46 10.09
N LEU A 102 -2.62 19.39 9.90
CA LEU A 102 -1.55 19.32 8.88
C LEU A 102 -0.69 18.05 8.97
N GLY A 103 -0.72 17.34 10.11
CA GLY A 103 0.05 16.14 10.44
C GLY A 103 -0.61 14.79 10.13
N ASP A 104 -1.75 14.74 9.43
CA ASP A 104 -2.28 13.46 8.95
C ASP A 104 -1.19 12.74 8.14
N GLY A 105 -0.90 11.50 8.53
CA GLY A 105 0.14 10.65 7.98
C GLY A 105 1.58 11.17 8.06
N LEU A 106 1.86 12.17 8.90
CA LEU A 106 3.21 12.68 9.18
C LEU A 106 3.51 12.52 10.68
N CYS A 107 4.49 11.69 11.04
CA CYS A 107 4.77 11.44 12.47
C CYS A 107 6.26 11.35 12.80
N ALA A 108 6.63 11.75 14.02
CA ALA A 108 7.96 11.58 14.55
C ALA A 108 8.09 10.20 15.21
N THR A 109 9.09 9.44 14.78
CA THR A 109 9.71 8.32 15.52
C THR A 109 8.80 7.40 16.36
N ALA A 110 8.43 6.25 15.81
CA ALA A 110 8.22 5.02 16.59
C ALA A 110 8.49 3.77 15.73
N PRO A 111 8.99 2.65 16.28
CA PRO A 111 9.22 1.43 15.50
C PRO A 111 7.91 0.79 15.03
N ALA A 112 7.90 0.29 13.79
CA ALA A 112 6.83 -0.50 13.17
C ALA A 112 5.43 0.14 13.22
N LEU A 113 5.33 1.47 13.08
CA LEU A 113 4.07 2.21 13.18
C LEU A 113 2.97 1.69 12.25
N TRP A 114 3.31 1.30 11.02
CA TRP A 114 2.33 0.81 10.04
C TRP A 114 1.50 -0.40 10.50
N ARG A 115 2.01 -1.22 11.44
CA ARG A 115 1.30 -2.36 12.05
C ARG A 115 0.36 -1.95 13.17
N ARG A 116 0.52 -0.74 13.69
CA ARG A 116 -0.31 -0.26 14.79
C ARG A 116 -1.69 0.13 14.28
N SER A 117 -2.58 0.31 15.23
CA SER A 117 -3.90 0.84 14.99
C SER A 117 -4.10 2.12 15.79
N ALA A 118 -4.80 3.08 15.18
CA ALA A 118 -5.24 4.29 15.84
C ALA A 118 -6.72 4.16 16.18
N VAL A 119 -7.13 4.80 17.28
CA VAL A 119 -8.55 4.96 17.59
C VAL A 119 -9.03 6.22 16.89
N VAL A 120 -9.86 6.05 15.88
CA VAL A 120 -10.49 7.13 15.13
C VAL A 120 -12.00 7.00 15.34
N GLN A 121 -12.63 8.05 15.89
CA GLN A 121 -14.08 8.06 16.18
C GLN A 121 -14.54 6.87 17.05
N GLY A 122 -13.76 6.53 18.07
CA GLY A 122 -14.08 5.42 19.00
C GLY A 122 -13.89 4.02 18.41
N ARG A 123 -13.44 3.88 17.16
CA ARG A 123 -13.13 2.59 16.52
C ARG A 123 -11.64 2.47 16.24
N ARG A 124 -11.11 1.26 16.40
CA ARG A 124 -9.71 0.93 16.15
C ARG A 124 -9.52 0.56 14.67
N TRP A 125 -8.65 1.28 13.99
CA TRP A 125 -8.33 1.06 12.58
C TRP A 125 -6.81 0.90 12.38
N PRO A 126 -6.35 -0.02 11.51
CA PRO A 126 -4.95 -0.06 11.10
C PRO A 126 -4.50 1.30 10.57
N LEU A 127 -3.26 1.73 10.83
CA LEU A 127 -2.84 3.09 10.43
C LEU A 127 -2.94 3.34 8.93
N LEU A 128 -2.53 2.37 8.11
CA LEU A 128 -2.60 2.47 6.65
C LEU A 128 -4.00 2.19 6.08
N HIS A 129 -4.99 1.89 6.91
CA HIS A 129 -6.38 1.80 6.46
C HIS A 129 -6.88 3.19 6.03
N PRO A 130 -7.84 3.29 5.09
CA PRO A 130 -8.43 4.59 4.70
C PRO A 130 -9.07 5.37 5.85
N CYS A 131 -9.47 4.67 6.92
CA CYS A 131 -9.94 5.24 8.19
C CYS A 131 -8.87 5.46 9.25
N GLY A 132 -7.66 4.96 9.02
CA GLY A 132 -6.53 5.21 9.92
C GLY A 132 -5.94 6.60 9.69
N ALA A 133 -4.90 6.92 10.46
CA ALA A 133 -4.19 8.20 10.38
C ALA A 133 -3.27 8.34 9.15
N SER A 134 -3.51 7.59 8.07
CA SER A 134 -2.74 7.66 6.82
C SER A 134 -3.25 8.74 5.88
N ARG A 135 -2.41 9.22 4.97
CA ARG A 135 -2.83 10.13 3.89
C ARG A 135 -3.18 9.36 2.63
N SER A 136 -4.18 9.86 1.90
CA SER A 136 -4.41 9.43 0.52
C SER A 136 -3.34 9.99 -0.41
N LEU A 137 -2.85 9.13 -1.30
CA LEU A 137 -1.97 9.53 -2.40
C LEU A 137 -2.76 10.19 -3.54
N ALA A 138 -4.04 9.84 -3.68
CA ALA A 138 -4.96 10.55 -4.54
C ALA A 138 -5.57 11.73 -3.77
N ALA A 139 -5.84 12.85 -4.44
CA ALA A 139 -6.69 13.88 -3.87
C ALA A 139 -8.10 13.30 -3.70
N GLU A 140 -8.47 12.90 -2.48
CA GLU A 140 -9.85 12.53 -2.19
C GLU A 140 -10.67 13.82 -2.19
N ASN A 141 -11.25 14.14 -3.35
CA ASN A 141 -12.19 15.24 -3.47
C ASN A 141 -13.39 14.97 -2.54
N GLY A 142 -13.52 15.76 -1.47
CA GLY A 142 -14.81 15.97 -0.81
C GLY A 142 -15.21 15.02 0.32
N ARG A 143 -14.31 14.27 0.97
CA ARG A 143 -14.68 13.61 2.24
C ARG A 143 -14.65 14.64 3.38
N VAL A 144 -15.82 14.87 3.96
CA VAL A 144 -16.02 15.72 5.14
C VAL A 144 -15.18 15.18 6.29
N ALA A 145 -14.34 16.04 6.87
CA ALA A 145 -13.59 15.75 8.07
C ALA A 145 -14.58 15.38 9.20
N GLY A 146 -14.62 14.11 9.62
CA GLY A 146 -15.40 13.74 10.81
C GLY A 146 -16.15 12.41 10.76
N VAL A 147 -16.26 11.72 9.61
CA VAL A 147 -16.84 10.37 9.55
C VAL A 147 -15.96 9.47 8.70
N CYS A 148 -15.43 8.38 9.28
CA CYS A 148 -14.81 7.39 8.44
C CYS A 148 -15.82 6.38 7.90
N VAL A 149 -15.96 6.40 6.57
CA VAL A 149 -16.72 5.40 5.81
C VAL A 149 -15.72 4.57 5.00
N PRO A 150 -15.59 3.25 5.27
CA PRO A 150 -14.78 2.37 4.43
C PRO A 150 -15.19 2.51 2.96
N PRO A 151 -14.22 2.48 2.04
CA PRO A 151 -14.53 2.61 0.64
C PRO A 151 -15.37 1.43 0.16
N ARG A 152 -16.30 1.71 -0.77
CA ARG A 152 -17.13 0.68 -1.39
C ARG A 152 -16.40 0.18 -2.63
N PRO A 153 -16.13 -1.13 -2.75
CA PRO A 153 -15.49 -1.68 -3.94
C PRO A 153 -16.34 -1.41 -5.17
N ARG A 154 -15.70 -1.00 -6.26
CA ARG A 154 -16.31 -0.86 -7.58
C ARG A 154 -15.70 -1.89 -8.50
N ALA A 155 -16.52 -2.52 -9.36
CA ALA A 155 -16.05 -3.52 -10.29
C ALA A 155 -14.90 -2.97 -11.16
N GLY A 156 -13.78 -3.68 -11.19
CA GLY A 156 -12.58 -3.28 -11.96
C GLY A 156 -11.77 -2.12 -11.38
N GLN A 157 -12.05 -1.68 -10.14
CA GLN A 157 -11.27 -0.64 -9.46
C GLN A 157 -10.63 -1.19 -8.18
N PRO A 158 -9.50 -0.63 -7.73
CA PRO A 158 -8.95 -0.95 -6.43
C PRO A 158 -9.96 -0.58 -5.33
N TRP A 159 -9.97 -1.37 -4.26
CA TRP A 159 -10.86 -1.20 -3.11
C TRP A 159 -10.71 0.19 -2.48
N SER A 160 -9.50 0.74 -2.45
CA SER A 160 -9.20 2.10 -2.01
C SER A 160 -8.07 2.72 -2.81
N ALA A 161 -8.02 4.06 -2.84
CA ALA A 161 -6.83 4.80 -3.24
C ALA A 161 -5.64 4.45 -2.33
N PRO A 162 -4.40 4.39 -2.85
CA PRO A 162 -3.18 4.15 -2.07
C PRO A 162 -3.07 5.09 -0.86
N ARG A 163 -2.65 4.55 0.28
CA ARG A 163 -2.44 5.33 1.50
C ARG A 163 -1.01 5.24 1.96
N TYR A 164 -0.49 6.34 2.50
CA TYR A 164 0.88 6.38 3.00
C TYR A 164 1.00 7.12 4.33
N LEU A 165 2.10 6.80 5.01
CA LEU A 165 2.62 7.41 6.21
C LEU A 165 4.07 7.82 5.95
N VAL A 166 4.45 9.00 6.41
CA VAL A 166 5.83 9.49 6.38
C VAL A 166 6.27 9.71 7.81
N GLU A 167 7.32 9.00 8.18
CA GLU A 167 7.92 9.11 9.49
C GLU A 167 9.25 9.85 9.37
N LEU A 168 9.45 10.90 10.16
CA LEU A 168 10.75 11.56 10.26
C LEU A 168 11.61 10.76 11.26
N LEU A 169 12.63 10.06 10.74
CA LEU A 169 13.51 9.23 11.55
C LEU A 169 14.70 10.02 12.10
N ASN A 170 15.31 10.86 11.27
CA ASN A 170 16.45 11.69 11.68
C ASN A 170 16.39 13.06 10.96
N PRO A 171 16.12 14.16 11.69
CA PRO A 171 16.05 15.51 11.12
C PRO A 171 17.42 16.11 10.75
N ALA A 172 18.52 15.48 11.16
CA ALA A 172 19.90 15.92 10.89
C ALA A 172 20.70 14.77 10.27
N PHE A 173 20.08 14.06 9.33
CA PHE A 173 20.72 12.95 8.64
C PHE A 173 21.83 13.44 7.71
N ARG A 174 22.90 12.67 7.61
CA ARG A 174 24.00 12.91 6.66
C ARG A 174 24.22 11.64 5.85
N PRO A 175 23.97 11.65 4.52
CA PRO A 175 24.36 10.55 3.67
C PRO A 175 25.88 10.45 3.57
N ALA A 176 26.38 9.37 2.97
CA ALA A 176 27.81 9.13 2.81
C ALA A 176 28.55 10.22 2.01
N ASP A 177 27.83 11.01 1.21
CA ASP A 177 28.36 12.17 0.48
C ASP A 177 28.58 13.41 1.37
N GLY A 178 28.27 13.32 2.67
CA GLY A 178 28.46 14.38 3.66
C GLY A 178 27.42 15.51 3.59
N ALA A 179 26.44 15.44 2.70
CA ALA A 179 25.42 16.48 2.58
C ALA A 179 24.52 16.51 3.83
N ASN A 180 24.08 17.70 4.25
CA ASN A 180 23.04 17.77 5.27
C ASN A 180 21.69 17.38 4.65
N GLY A 181 20.88 16.66 5.40
CA GLY A 181 19.57 16.21 4.97
C GLY A 181 18.71 15.67 6.11
N ARG A 182 17.63 14.99 5.73
CA ARG A 182 16.67 14.34 6.62
C ARG A 182 16.43 12.92 6.17
N LEU A 183 16.27 12.01 7.14
CA LEU A 183 15.91 10.63 6.90
C LEU A 183 14.44 10.41 7.21
N TYR A 184 13.74 9.84 6.23
CA TYR A 184 12.35 9.48 6.32
C TYR A 184 12.16 7.97 6.19
N ARG A 185 11.10 7.47 6.80
CA ARG A 185 10.53 6.16 6.49
C ARG A 185 9.15 6.36 5.89
N ILE A 186 8.97 5.83 4.70
CA ILE A 186 7.71 5.87 3.97
C ILE A 186 7.09 4.49 4.09
N SER A 187 5.92 4.42 4.70
CA SER A 187 5.09 3.20 4.72
C SER A 187 3.87 3.44 3.85
N LEU A 188 3.61 2.53 2.92
CA LEU A 188 2.57 2.67 1.90
C LEU A 188 1.76 1.37 1.85
N ARG A 189 0.44 1.48 1.70
CA ARG A 189 -0.44 0.37 1.37
C ARG A 189 -1.18 0.65 0.07
N VAL A 190 -1.24 -0.36 -0.78
CA VAL A 190 -2.10 -0.41 -1.97
C VAL A 190 -3.06 -1.59 -1.86
N TRP A 191 -4.21 -1.48 -2.54
CA TRP A 191 -5.25 -2.50 -2.51
C TRP A 191 -5.54 -3.03 -3.91
N GLY A 192 -5.87 -4.31 -3.96
CA GLY A 192 -6.52 -4.96 -5.09
C GLY A 192 -8.03 -4.68 -5.06
N ASP A 193 -8.82 -5.61 -5.60
CA ASP A 193 -10.28 -5.48 -5.73
C ASP A 193 -11.06 -5.55 -4.40
N ASN A 194 -10.41 -6.01 -3.33
CA ASN A 194 -10.99 -6.10 -1.99
C ASN A 194 -9.98 -5.71 -0.89
N GLU A 195 -10.46 -5.55 0.34
CA GLU A 195 -9.66 -5.14 1.49
C GLU A 195 -8.53 -6.12 1.84
N GLY A 196 -8.81 -7.43 1.78
CA GLY A 196 -7.86 -8.50 2.14
C GLY A 196 -6.73 -8.66 1.13
N ARG A 197 -6.94 -8.24 -0.12
CA ARG A 197 -5.90 -8.19 -1.14
C ARG A 197 -5.21 -6.83 -1.06
N ALA A 198 -4.20 -6.73 -0.20
CA ALA A 198 -3.40 -5.52 -0.08
C ALA A 198 -1.90 -5.84 -0.11
N LEU A 199 -1.12 -4.85 -0.50
CA LEU A 199 0.34 -4.92 -0.45
C LEU A 199 0.86 -3.70 0.31
N THR A 200 1.63 -3.97 1.35
CA THR A 200 2.30 -2.95 2.16
C THR A 200 3.78 -2.91 1.80
N LEU A 201 4.26 -1.74 1.39
CA LEU A 201 5.67 -1.47 1.13
C LEU A 201 6.23 -0.50 2.16
N GLN A 202 7.51 -0.65 2.47
CA GLN A 202 8.24 0.29 3.32
C GLN A 202 9.56 0.68 2.65
N SER A 203 9.86 1.98 2.64
CA SER A 203 11.13 2.51 2.14
C SER A 203 11.79 3.45 3.12
N TRP A 204 13.13 3.43 3.17
CA TRP A 204 13.95 4.44 3.81
C TRP A 204 14.43 5.40 2.75
N PHE A 205 14.09 6.67 2.92
CA PHE A 205 14.30 7.70 1.92
C PHE A 205 15.00 8.89 2.56
N TRP A 206 16.13 9.30 2.00
CA TRP A 206 16.81 10.53 2.42
C TRP A 206 16.38 11.68 1.51
N ALA A 207 16.28 12.89 2.07
CA ALA A 207 16.15 14.12 1.30
C ALA A 207 17.25 15.10 1.75
N GLY A 208 17.82 15.84 0.81
CA GLY A 208 18.84 16.85 1.08
C GLY A 208 18.28 18.06 1.82
N ALA A 209 19.16 18.98 2.21
CA ALA A 209 18.80 20.24 2.83
C ALA A 209 19.28 21.45 2.00
N GLY A 210 18.64 22.60 2.17
CA GLY A 210 19.03 23.88 1.57
C GLY A 210 18.96 23.84 0.04
N ALA A 211 20.07 24.13 -0.64
CA ALA A 211 20.11 24.07 -2.11
C ALA A 211 19.80 22.67 -2.69
N ARG A 212 19.88 21.61 -1.88
CA ARG A 212 19.57 20.22 -2.26
C ARG A 212 18.22 19.74 -1.70
N ALA A 213 17.36 20.64 -1.24
CA ALA A 213 16.08 20.26 -0.60
C ALA A 213 15.15 19.39 -1.46
N GLN A 214 15.25 19.52 -2.79
CA GLN A 214 14.49 18.74 -3.76
C GLN A 214 15.21 17.48 -4.24
N GLN A 215 16.43 17.24 -3.77
CA GLN A 215 17.19 16.03 -4.08
C GLN A 215 16.97 15.00 -2.97
N GLY A 216 16.98 13.73 -3.34
CA GLY A 216 16.87 12.64 -2.40
C GLY A 216 16.97 11.30 -3.10
N GLY A 217 16.93 10.25 -2.31
CA GLY A 217 17.07 8.90 -2.82
C GLY A 217 16.66 7.85 -1.81
N ARG A 218 16.39 6.65 -2.34
CA ARG A 218 16.16 5.47 -1.51
C ARG A 218 17.48 4.95 -0.99
N LEU A 219 17.52 4.66 0.30
CA LEU A 219 18.58 3.88 0.92
C LEU A 219 18.25 2.39 0.88
N ASN A 220 16.97 2.05 1.09
CA ASN A 220 16.47 0.68 1.04
C ASN A 220 14.94 0.68 0.90
N TRP A 221 14.36 -0.45 0.49
CA TRP A 221 12.94 -0.74 0.63
C TRP A 221 12.70 -2.24 0.78
N ARG A 222 11.55 -2.62 1.36
CA ARG A 222 11.13 -4.02 1.48
C ARG A 222 9.61 -4.15 1.38
N GLN A 223 9.16 -5.33 0.96
CA GLN A 223 7.79 -5.78 1.21
C GLN A 223 7.65 -6.08 2.70
N ALA A 224 6.51 -5.73 3.28
CA ALA A 224 6.24 -5.94 4.69
C ALA A 224 5.18 -7.03 4.87
N GLU A 225 5.50 -8.05 5.66
CA GLU A 225 4.57 -9.13 6.01
C GLU A 225 3.68 -8.68 7.17
N GLU A 226 2.37 -8.79 6.97
CA GLU A 226 1.37 -8.73 8.04
C GLU A 226 1.41 -10.07 8.78
N GLU A 227 2.04 -10.12 9.96
CA GLU A 227 1.89 -11.28 10.85
C GLU A 227 0.44 -11.30 11.34
N GLU A 228 -0.25 -12.41 11.08
CA GLU A 228 -1.62 -12.70 11.55
C GLU A 228 -1.74 -12.70 13.08
#